data_AF-A0A4R0IDD9-F1
#
_entry.id   AF-A0A4R0IDD9-F1
#
_cell.length_a   1.000
_cell.length_b   1.000
_cell.length_c   1.000
_cell.angle_alpha   90.00
_cell.angle_beta   90.00
_cell.angle_gamma   90.00
#
_symmetry.space_group_name_H-M   'P 1'
#
loop_
_entity.id
_entity.type
_entity.pdbx_description
1 polymer ?
#
loop_
_entity_poly.entity_id
_entity_poly.type
_entity_poly.pdbx_seq_one_letter_code
_entity_poly.pdbx_strand_id
1 'polypeptide(L)'
;MVASLYDDARWPDLADGLGEAADGDSGTGPTESESRAAGARFSKEYPLFVVGTRRDPATPYAGAVAMAASLGNAELLTWECQGHTAVGRNDCINRYVADYLASLTVPPRNTRCAA
;
A
#
# COMPACT_ATOMS: atom_id res chain seq x y z
N MET A 1 4.78 -16.07 18.05
CA MET A 1 3.71 -17.09 18.11
C MET A 1 2.83 -17.08 16.84
N VAL A 2 3.42 -16.94 15.65
CA VAL A 2 2.70 -16.99 14.35
C VAL A 2 3.40 -17.83 13.27
N ALA A 3 4.58 -18.37 13.55
CA ALA A 3 5.31 -19.24 12.60
C ALA A 3 4.71 -20.66 12.43
N SER A 4 3.67 -21.00 13.21
CA SER A 4 3.07 -22.35 13.23
C SER A 4 1.86 -22.52 12.31
N LEU A 5 1.57 -21.55 11.43
CA LEU A 5 0.45 -21.61 10.49
C LEU A 5 0.88 -21.78 9.03
N TYR A 6 2.19 -21.86 8.75
CA TYR A 6 2.69 -22.14 7.42
C TYR A 6 2.76 -23.66 7.21
N ASP A 7 1.90 -24.17 6.34
CA ASP A 7 1.84 -25.56 5.93
C ASP A 7 1.92 -25.59 4.39
N ASP A 8 3.04 -26.07 3.87
CA ASP A 8 3.30 -26.20 2.44
C ASP A 8 2.25 -27.05 1.72
N ALA A 9 1.64 -28.01 2.41
CA ALA A 9 0.60 -28.86 1.83
C ALA A 9 -0.74 -28.13 1.67
N ARG A 10 -0.95 -27.04 2.41
CA ARG A 10 -2.20 -26.27 2.40
C ARG A 10 -2.22 -25.22 1.28
N TRP A 11 -1.05 -24.76 0.82
CA TRP A 11 -0.91 -23.66 -0.14
C TRP A 11 0.24 -23.89 -1.14
N PRO A 12 0.15 -24.92 -2.00
CA PRO A 12 1.24 -25.30 -2.90
C PRO A 12 1.67 -24.17 -3.85
N ASP A 13 0.71 -23.37 -4.34
CA ASP A 13 1.00 -22.27 -5.28
C ASP A 13 1.79 -21.10 -4.64
N LEU A 14 1.77 -20.98 -3.30
CA LEU A 14 2.54 -19.94 -2.58
C LEU A 14 3.97 -20.39 -2.27
N ALA A 15 4.23 -21.69 -2.20
CA ALA A 15 5.57 -22.22 -1.97
C ALA A 15 6.46 -22.00 -3.19
N ASP A 16 5.92 -22.24 -4.40
CA ASP A 16 6.62 -21.97 -5.66
C ASP A 16 6.95 -20.47 -5.81
N GLY A 17 6.03 -19.56 -5.46
CA GLY A 17 6.26 -18.12 -5.59
C GLY A 17 7.32 -17.51 -4.64
N LEU A 18 7.68 -18.21 -3.56
CA LEU A 18 8.69 -17.73 -2.60
C LEU A 18 10.11 -18.21 -2.92
N GLY A 19 10.25 -19.25 -3.76
CA GLY A 19 11.56 -19.72 -4.25
C GLY A 19 12.23 -18.66 -5.12
N GLU A 20 11.49 -18.11 -6.08
CA GLU A 20 11.96 -17.12 -7.05
C GLU A 20 12.34 -15.76 -6.42
N ALA A 21 11.85 -15.45 -5.22
CA ALA A 21 12.21 -14.22 -4.51
C ALA A 21 13.55 -14.32 -3.75
N ALA A 22 14.07 -15.53 -3.53
CA ALA A 22 15.25 -15.77 -2.70
C ALA A 22 16.58 -15.72 -3.46
N ASP A 23 16.56 -15.85 -4.79
CA ASP A 23 17.78 -15.95 -5.62
C ASP A 23 18.50 -14.62 -5.86
N GLY A 24 17.91 -13.50 -5.44
CA GLY A 24 18.55 -12.17 -5.50
C GLY A 24 18.87 -11.68 -6.92
N ASP A 25 18.38 -12.35 -7.97
CA ASP A 25 18.50 -11.86 -9.34
C ASP A 25 17.53 -10.70 -9.55
N SER A 26 18.09 -9.52 -9.80
CA SER A 26 17.32 -8.32 -10.13
C SER A 26 16.81 -8.34 -11.59
N GLY A 27 17.17 -9.35 -12.39
CA GLY A 27 16.56 -9.64 -13.69
C GLY A 27 15.56 -10.79 -13.53
N THR A 28 14.31 -10.74 -13.99
CA THR A 28 13.77 -10.17 -15.22
C THR A 28 12.38 -9.62 -14.89
N GLY A 29 12.35 -8.59 -14.04
CA GLY A 29 11.09 -7.88 -13.74
C GLY A 29 10.54 -7.20 -15.00
N PRO A 30 9.21 -6.95 -15.07
CA PRO A 30 8.64 -6.14 -16.14
C PRO A 30 9.39 -4.82 -16.23
N THR A 31 9.73 -4.40 -17.44
CA THR A 31 10.37 -3.11 -17.68
C THR A 31 9.56 -2.01 -17.00
N GLU A 32 10.21 -0.89 -16.68
CA GLU A 32 9.52 0.29 -16.16
C GLU A 32 8.31 0.70 -17.04
N SER A 33 8.43 0.52 -18.36
CA SER A 33 7.33 0.73 -19.31
C SER A 33 6.19 -0.27 -19.14
N GLU A 34 6.49 -1.55 -18.92
CA GLU A 34 5.47 -2.59 -18.71
C GLU A 34 4.78 -2.44 -17.36
N SER A 35 5.55 -2.14 -16.30
CA SER A 35 5.04 -1.83 -14.97
C SER A 35 4.11 -0.61 -14.98
N ARG A 36 4.45 0.42 -15.77
CA ARG A 36 3.61 1.61 -15.98
C ARG A 36 2.38 1.32 -16.83
N ALA A 37 2.51 0.48 -17.85
CA ALA A 37 1.41 0.11 -18.74
C ALA A 37 0.38 -0.78 -18.04
N ALA A 38 0.81 -1.60 -17.08
CA ALA A 38 -0.04 -2.49 -16.30
C ALA A 38 -0.99 -1.78 -15.33
N GLY A 39 -0.88 -0.44 -15.18
CA GLY A 39 -1.58 0.39 -14.19
C GLY A 39 -2.92 -0.17 -13.71
N ALA A 40 -2.93 -0.68 -12.47
CA ALA A 40 -4.12 -1.23 -11.86
C ALA A 40 -5.15 -0.12 -11.68
N ARG A 41 -6.33 -0.26 -12.31
CA ARG A 41 -7.48 0.60 -12.09
C ARG A 41 -8.54 -0.22 -11.38
N PHE A 42 -8.91 0.19 -10.18
CA PHE A 42 -9.94 -0.50 -9.42
C PHE A 42 -11.33 0.08 -9.73
N SER A 43 -12.36 -0.77 -9.68
CA SER A 43 -13.73 -0.31 -9.86
C SER A 43 -14.18 0.51 -8.64
N LYS A 44 -15.14 1.41 -8.85
CA LYS A 44 -15.71 2.25 -7.78
C LYS A 44 -16.38 1.44 -6.65
N GLU A 45 -16.69 0.17 -6.90
CA GLU A 45 -17.29 -0.76 -5.93
C GLU A 45 -16.30 -1.21 -4.86
N TYR A 46 -14.99 -1.12 -5.13
CA TYR A 46 -13.93 -1.36 -4.16
C TYR A 46 -13.31 -0.02 -3.77
N PRO A 47 -13.79 0.65 -2.71
CA PRO A 47 -13.18 1.89 -2.27
C PRO A 47 -11.77 1.61 -1.75
N LEU A 48 -10.84 2.54 -1.96
CA LEU A 48 -9.48 2.44 -1.43
C LEU A 48 -8.88 3.81 -1.18
N PHE A 49 -7.80 3.85 -0.40
CA PHE A 49 -7.02 5.05 -0.19
C PHE A 49 -5.55 4.72 0.03
N VAL A 50 -4.68 5.68 -0.27
CA VAL A 50 -3.24 5.61 -0.06
C VAL A 50 -2.88 6.51 1.13
N VAL A 51 -1.99 6.03 2.00
CA VAL A 51 -1.41 6.85 3.07
C VAL A 51 -0.08 7.43 2.61
N GLY A 52 0.06 8.75 2.67
CA GLY A 52 1.28 9.45 2.28
C GLY A 52 1.82 10.33 3.40
N THR A 53 3.05 10.09 3.84
CA THR A 53 3.75 10.95 4.81
C THR A 53 4.49 12.07 4.08
N ARG A 54 4.31 13.32 4.51
CA ARG A 54 4.73 14.51 3.75
C ARG A 54 6.25 14.61 3.54
N ARG A 55 7.04 14.14 4.51
CA ARG A 55 8.51 14.15 4.49
C ARG A 55 9.08 12.74 4.80
N ASP A 56 8.62 11.75 4.04
CA ASP A 56 9.15 10.39 4.09
C ASP A 56 10.45 10.28 3.26
N PRO A 57 11.58 9.85 3.86
CA PRO A 57 12.86 9.75 3.16
C PRO A 57 12.98 8.51 2.25
N ALA A 58 12.20 7.46 2.50
CA ALA A 58 12.31 6.19 1.77
C ALA A 58 11.23 6.07 0.69
N THR A 59 10.01 6.53 0.98
CA THR A 59 8.88 6.53 0.04
C THR A 59 8.31 7.94 -0.11
N PRO A 60 8.89 8.79 -0.97
CA PRO A 60 8.53 10.20 -1.07
C PRO A 60 7.04 10.44 -1.33
N TYR A 61 6.49 11.49 -0.73
CA TYR A 61 5.06 11.85 -0.83
C TYR A 61 4.53 11.94 -2.27
N ALA A 62 5.36 12.40 -3.21
CA ALA A 62 4.98 12.46 -4.63
C ALA A 62 4.63 11.09 -5.21
N GLY A 63 5.28 10.02 -4.75
CA GLY A 63 4.95 8.64 -5.10
C GLY A 63 3.57 8.23 -4.59
N ALA A 64 3.21 8.61 -3.36
CA ALA A 64 1.86 8.36 -2.82
C ALA A 64 0.78 9.11 -3.62
N VAL A 65 1.03 10.35 -4.03
CA VAL A 65 0.14 11.13 -4.91
C VAL A 65 -0.02 10.45 -6.26
N ALA A 66 1.10 10.05 -6.88
CA ALA A 66 1.09 9.38 -8.17
C ALA A 66 0.36 8.03 -8.11
N MET A 67 0.58 7.25 -7.04
CA MET A 67 -0.10 5.98 -6.81
C MET A 67 -1.60 6.18 -6.68
N ALA A 68 -2.07 7.10 -5.83
CA ALA A 68 -3.49 7.38 -5.68
C ALA A 68 -4.16 7.77 -7.02
N ALA A 69 -3.47 8.58 -7.83
CA ALA A 69 -3.94 8.93 -9.17
C ALA A 69 -3.96 7.74 -10.14
N SER A 70 -2.95 6.86 -10.07
CA SER A 70 -2.81 5.69 -10.94
C SER A 70 -3.94 4.69 -10.73
N LEU A 71 -4.37 4.53 -9.48
CA LEU A 71 -5.42 3.60 -9.09
C LEU A 71 -6.82 4.02 -9.55
N GLY A 72 -7.00 5.32 -9.90
CA GLY A 72 -8.18 5.87 -10.55
C GLY A 72 -9.38 6.15 -9.63
N ASN A 73 -9.54 5.40 -8.54
CA ASN A 73 -10.63 5.52 -7.57
C ASN A 73 -10.13 5.64 -6.11
N ALA A 74 -8.84 5.90 -5.92
CA ALA A 74 -8.23 6.01 -4.60
C ALA A 74 -8.33 7.44 -4.03
N GLU A 75 -8.55 7.55 -2.73
CA GLU A 75 -8.31 8.78 -1.98
C GLU A 75 -6.89 8.84 -1.42
N LEU A 76 -6.42 10.04 -1.06
CA LEU A 76 -5.11 10.25 -0.43
C LEU A 76 -5.28 10.77 0.99
N LEU A 77 -4.81 10.00 1.97
CA LEU A 77 -4.68 10.42 3.36
C LEU A 77 -3.27 10.95 3.61
N THR A 78 -3.15 12.25 3.88
CA THR A 78 -1.85 12.87 4.11
C THR A 78 -1.51 12.94 5.59
N TRP A 79 -0.31 12.51 5.97
CA TRP A 79 0.25 12.78 7.29
C TRP A 79 1.31 13.89 7.23
N GLU A 80 1.08 14.99 7.93
CA GLU A 80 1.97 16.16 7.99
C GLU A 80 3.14 15.94 8.95
N CYS A 81 3.91 14.87 8.75
CA CYS A 81 5.02 14.46 9.61
C CYS A 81 6.31 14.20 8.82
N GLN A 82 7.42 14.09 9.55
CA GLN A 82 8.68 13.53 9.07
C GLN A 82 8.85 12.08 9.57
N GLY A 83 9.27 11.21 8.66
CA GLY A 83 9.57 9.82 8.97
C GLY A 83 8.98 8.86 7.96
N HIS A 84 9.32 7.58 8.13
CA HIS A 84 8.88 6.52 7.24
C HIS A 84 7.67 5.78 7.80
N THR A 85 6.66 5.52 6.95
CA THR A 85 5.36 4.90 7.31
C THR A 85 4.53 5.71 8.32
N ALA A 86 3.27 5.33 8.52
CA ALA A 86 2.31 6.09 9.33
C ALA A 86 1.41 5.26 10.27
N VAL A 87 1.03 4.05 9.86
CA VAL A 87 0.12 3.20 10.64
C VAL A 87 0.76 2.79 11.97
N GLY A 88 0.01 2.89 13.06
CA GLY A 88 0.46 2.64 14.43
C GLY A 88 1.16 3.82 15.10
N ARG A 89 1.38 4.94 14.40
CA ARG A 89 2.17 6.09 14.90
C ARG A 89 1.35 7.34 15.21
N ASN A 90 0.13 7.45 14.68
CA ASN A 90 -0.72 8.63 14.83
C ASN A 90 -2.20 8.23 14.88
N ASP A 91 -2.94 8.74 15.87
CA ASP A 91 -4.32 8.34 16.11
C ASP A 91 -5.28 8.74 14.99
N CYS A 92 -5.04 9.90 14.33
CA CYS A 92 -5.84 10.32 13.19
C CYS A 92 -5.67 9.33 12.01
N ILE A 93 -4.44 8.91 11.73
CA ILE A 93 -4.17 7.87 10.71
C ILE A 93 -4.80 6.53 11.11
N ASN A 94 -4.57 6.10 12.35
CA ASN A 94 -5.07 4.83 12.85
C ASN A 94 -6.59 4.73 12.76
N ARG A 95 -7.31 5.83 13.04
CA ARG A 95 -8.76 5.89 12.91
C ARG A 95 -9.22 5.59 11.48
N TYR A 96 -8.68 6.28 10.48
CA TYR A 96 -9.09 6.06 9.08
C TYR A 96 -8.72 4.66 8.58
N VAL A 97 -7.58 4.12 9.01
CA VAL A 97 -7.20 2.75 8.68
C VAL A 97 -8.15 1.75 9.33
N ALA A 98 -8.51 1.95 10.61
CA ALA A 98 -9.47 1.09 11.30
C ALA A 98 -10.86 1.14 10.66
N ASP A 99 -11.36 2.34 10.34
CA ASP A 99 -12.66 2.53 9.67
C ASP A 99 -12.68 1.84 8.29
N TYR A 100 -11.56 1.88 7.56
CA TYR A 100 -11.45 1.19 6.29
C TYR A 100 -11.47 -0.33 6.45
N LEU A 101 -10.69 -0.87 7.38
CA LEU A 101 -10.62 -2.31 7.61
C LEU A 101 -11.92 -2.88 8.18
N ALA A 102 -12.66 -2.09 8.97
CA ALA A 102 -13.90 -2.52 9.60
C ALA A 102 -15.13 -2.36 8.69
N SER A 103 -15.20 -1.28 7.92
CA SER A 103 -16.42 -0.90 7.20
C SER A 103 -16.17 -0.34 5.78
N LEU A 104 -14.98 -0.56 5.21
CA LEU A 104 -14.58 -0.07 3.90
C LEU A 104 -14.80 1.44 3.73
N THR A 105 -14.74 2.18 4.85
CA THR A 105 -14.96 3.62 4.87
C THR A 105 -13.65 4.34 4.60
N VAL A 106 -13.62 5.12 3.52
CA VAL A 106 -12.44 5.87 3.10
C VAL A 106 -12.45 7.29 3.66
N PRO A 107 -11.28 7.91 3.86
CA PRO A 107 -11.19 9.32 4.25
C PRO A 107 -11.83 10.24 3.19
N PRO A 108 -12.46 11.35 3.62
CA PRO A 108 -12.87 12.40 2.69
C PRO A 108 -11.71 12.90 1.82
N ARG A 109 -12.04 13.44 0.64
CA ARG A 109 -11.06 14.10 -0.23
C ARG A 109 -10.24 15.13 0.53
N ASN A 110 -8.92 15.12 0.30
CA ASN A 110 -7.96 16.04 0.91
C ASN A 110 -7.85 15.94 2.45
N THR A 111 -8.19 14.79 3.04
CA THR A 111 -7.97 14.59 4.48
C THR A 111 -6.49 14.67 4.84
N ARG A 112 -6.19 15.43 5.89
CA ARG A 112 -4.85 15.60 6.44
C ARG A 112 -4.86 15.34 7.94
N CYS A 113 -3.90 14.57 8.41
CA CYS A 113 -3.60 14.38 9.82
C CYS A 113 -2.36 15.20 10.18
N ALA A 114 -2.42 15.92 11.31
CA ALA A 114 -1.25 16.59 11.88
C ALA A 114 -0.25 15.58 12.47
N ALA A 115 1.00 16.02 12.69
CA ALA A 115 2.03 15.23 13.36
C ALA A 115 1.59 14.79 14.76
#